data_AF-A0A147KM49-F1
#
_entry.id   AF-A0A147KM49-F1
#
_cell.length_a   1.000
_cell.length_b   1.000
_cell.length_c   1.000
_cell.angle_alpha   90.00
_cell.angle_beta   90.00
_cell.angle_gamma   90.00
#
_symmetry.space_group_name_H-M   'P 1'
#
loop_
_entity.id
_entity.type
_entity.pdbx_description
1 polymer ?
#
loop_
_entity_poly.entity_id
_entity_poly.type
_entity_poly.pdbx_seq_one_letter_code
_entity_poly.pdbx_strand_id
1 'polypeptide(L)'
;MEVGPTGAVVELLVDAPALSFAENGAEALLYEILERTELLAEWRVGKCEVTVSDAELAEALEGGSDESLVSPGLGLPIEDVTVQRRRLFALGPRLRAFDLDAFGPSTEDPDARFLAAGALVDRASVLTEELLMDIMTLDEEAESLDKDESNWTADDSEGLFVLHDLPVRYRHHYDVGFAKRFLVASAVVYSRLTSPPWVPPASTAESLALHILIENAKDLLVSFAAVDPDDVTAMFAVFESRAHSRHDYAWLYLEDLDAADPNDSSADPLGFLSQDAHSWFAPYPEVRNPAVHPYLMDDEG
;
A
#
# COMPACT_ATOMS: atom_id res chain seq x y z
N MET A 1 -30.91 -2.22 19.52
CA MET A 1 -30.94 -0.74 19.34
C MET A 1 -31.60 -0.12 20.55
N GLU A 2 -30.83 0.65 21.31
CA GLU A 2 -31.30 1.41 22.47
C GLU A 2 -31.28 2.90 22.13
N VAL A 3 -32.38 3.62 22.35
CA VAL A 3 -32.50 5.05 22.03
C VAL A 3 -32.56 5.85 23.32
N GLY A 4 -31.60 6.76 23.48
CA GLY A 4 -31.52 7.70 24.59
C GLY A 4 -31.96 9.11 24.20
N PRO A 5 -32.03 10.05 25.17
CA PRO A 5 -32.44 11.43 24.92
C PRO A 5 -31.47 12.24 24.07
N THR A 6 -30.24 11.76 23.83
CA THR A 6 -29.17 12.48 23.10
C THR A 6 -28.50 11.63 22.02
N GLY A 7 -29.04 10.46 21.68
CA GLY A 7 -28.43 9.56 20.69
C GLY A 7 -29.03 8.16 20.70
N ALA A 8 -28.46 7.26 19.90
CA ALA A 8 -28.86 5.87 19.81
C ALA A 8 -27.64 4.96 19.79
N VAL A 9 -27.75 3.79 20.42
CA VAL A 9 -26.77 2.71 20.35
C VAL A 9 -27.34 1.62 19.44
N VAL A 10 -26.57 1.26 18.41
CA VAL A 10 -26.92 0.23 17.45
C VAL A 10 -25.94 -0.92 17.63
N GLU A 11 -26.46 -2.11 17.88
CA GLU A 11 -25.66 -3.35 17.89
C GLU A 11 -25.82 -4.00 16.51
N LEU A 12 -24.69 -4.20 15.85
CA LEU A 12 -24.60 -4.81 14.52
C LEU A 12 -23.86 -6.14 14.66
N LEU A 13 -24.45 -7.21 14.15
CA LEU A 13 -23.74 -8.47 13.98
C LEU A 13 -23.16 -8.47 12.58
N VAL A 14 -21.83 -8.38 12.51
CA VAL A 14 -21.09 -8.29 11.25
C VAL A 14 -20.26 -9.55 11.09
N ASP A 15 -20.47 -10.26 9.99
CA ASP A 15 -19.62 -11.39 9.60
C ASP A 15 -18.41 -10.81 8.85
N ALA A 16 -17.25 -10.82 9.49
CA ALA A 16 -16.04 -10.20 8.97
C ALA A 16 -14.79 -11.03 9.28
N PRO A 17 -13.78 -11.01 8.38
CA PRO A 17 -12.57 -11.83 8.52
C PRO A 17 -11.66 -11.41 9.67
N ALA A 18 -11.75 -10.17 10.14
CA ALA A 18 -11.02 -9.67 11.29
C ALA A 18 -11.79 -8.54 11.98
N LEU A 19 -11.40 -8.24 13.22
CA LEU A 19 -11.97 -7.17 14.04
C LEU A 19 -11.94 -5.80 13.35
N SER A 20 -10.84 -5.45 12.70
CA SER A 20 -10.70 -4.21 11.95
C SER A 20 -11.64 -4.14 10.74
N PHE A 21 -11.88 -5.26 10.06
CA PHE A 21 -12.86 -5.34 8.96
C PHE A 21 -14.30 -5.24 9.48
N ALA A 22 -14.60 -5.82 10.65
CA ALA A 22 -15.90 -5.68 11.29
C ALA A 22 -16.17 -4.22 11.67
N GLU A 23 -15.17 -3.54 12.25
CA GLU A 23 -15.27 -2.15 12.69
C GLU A 23 -15.42 -1.20 11.50
N ASN A 24 -14.52 -1.27 10.52
CA ASN A 24 -14.56 -0.43 9.32
C ASN A 24 -15.84 -0.68 8.51
N GLY A 25 -16.29 -1.93 8.42
CA GLY A 25 -17.53 -2.29 7.73
C GLY A 25 -18.78 -1.78 8.45
N ALA A 26 -18.81 -1.88 9.78
CA ALA A 26 -19.90 -1.35 10.59
C ALA A 26 -19.96 0.19 10.51
N GLU A 27 -18.81 0.84 10.56
CA GLU A 27 -18.68 2.28 10.47
C GLU A 27 -19.11 2.82 9.10
N ALA A 28 -18.61 2.22 8.01
CA ALA A 28 -19.00 2.59 6.65
C ALA A 28 -20.51 2.45 6.41
N LEU A 29 -21.13 1.39 6.93
CA LEU A 29 -22.57 1.18 6.85
C LEU A 29 -23.35 2.28 7.62
N LEU A 30 -22.85 2.68 8.81
CA LEU A 30 -23.48 3.74 9.59
C LEU A 30 -23.39 5.10 8.87
N TYR A 31 -22.25 5.42 8.26
CA TYR A 31 -22.10 6.61 7.44
C TYR A 31 -23.05 6.61 6.25
N GLU A 32 -23.15 5.49 5.53
CA GLU A 32 -24.10 5.36 4.40
C GLU A 32 -25.55 5.59 4.85
N ILE A 33 -25.95 5.06 6.01
CA ILE A 33 -27.30 5.24 6.56
C ILE A 33 -27.55 6.70 6.93
N LEU A 34 -26.57 7.38 7.53
CA LEU A 34 -26.66 8.80 7.90
C LEU A 34 -26.79 9.70 6.66
N GLU A 35 -25.98 9.46 5.63
CA GLU A 35 -26.01 10.22 4.38
C GLU A 35 -27.32 10.04 3.61
N ARG A 36 -27.86 8.82 3.61
CA ARG A 36 -29.07 8.49 2.85
C ARG A 36 -30.37 8.81 3.58
N THR A 37 -30.30 9.24 4.85
CA THR A 37 -31.47 9.50 5.69
C THR A 37 -31.51 10.95 6.12
N GLU A 38 -32.30 11.79 5.42
CA GLU A 38 -32.42 13.23 5.71
C GLU A 38 -32.80 13.55 7.17
N LEU A 39 -33.57 12.67 7.83
CA LEU A 39 -33.96 12.84 9.24
C LEU A 39 -32.78 12.72 10.22
N LEU A 40 -31.64 12.19 9.77
CA LEU A 40 -30.44 11.95 10.55
C LEU A 40 -29.27 12.85 10.09
N ALA A 41 -29.51 13.87 9.25
CA ALA A 41 -28.45 14.70 8.67
C ALA A 41 -27.56 15.43 9.69
N GLU A 42 -28.05 15.67 10.91
CA GLU A 42 -27.27 16.29 12.00
C GLU A 42 -26.63 15.27 12.95
N TRP A 43 -26.84 13.98 12.73
CA TRP A 43 -26.31 12.91 13.57
C TRP A 43 -24.91 12.52 13.10
N ARG A 44 -24.04 12.19 14.04
CA ARG A 44 -22.66 11.74 13.79
C ARG A 44 -22.37 10.44 14.53
N VAL A 45 -21.54 9.60 13.94
CA VAL A 45 -20.99 8.43 14.63
C VAL A 45 -20.06 8.94 15.73
N GLY A 46 -20.33 8.55 16.98
CA GLY A 46 -19.56 9.03 18.14
C GLY A 46 -18.46 8.06 18.60
N LYS A 47 -18.77 6.76 18.61
CA LYS A 47 -17.83 5.68 18.94
C LYS A 47 -18.29 4.40 18.25
N CYS A 48 -17.42 3.77 17.47
CA CYS A 48 -17.54 2.38 17.06
C CYS A 48 -16.59 1.56 17.93
N GLU A 49 -17.00 0.35 18.35
CA GLU A 49 -16.14 -0.55 19.11
C GLU A 49 -16.62 -1.98 18.84
N VAL A 50 -15.69 -2.89 18.61
CA VAL A 50 -16.00 -4.30 18.35
C VAL A 50 -15.63 -5.15 19.56
N THR A 51 -16.56 -5.99 20.02
CA THR A 51 -16.34 -6.93 21.11
C THR A 51 -16.54 -8.36 20.61
N VAL A 52 -15.57 -9.24 20.84
CA VAL A 52 -15.69 -10.69 20.60
C VAL A 52 -15.97 -11.37 21.93
N SER A 53 -16.92 -12.30 21.97
CA SER A 53 -17.20 -13.07 23.18
C SER A 53 -16.22 -14.24 23.35
N ASP A 54 -15.90 -14.60 24.59
CA ASP A 54 -15.04 -15.76 24.91
C ASP A 54 -15.58 -17.08 24.34
N ALA A 55 -16.89 -17.16 24.06
CA ALA A 55 -17.53 -18.32 23.45
C ALA A 55 -17.20 -18.45 21.95
N GLU A 56 -17.17 -17.33 21.22
CA GLU A 56 -16.78 -17.28 19.80
C GLU A 56 -15.28 -17.58 19.62
N LEU A 57 -14.46 -17.13 20.57
CA LEU A 57 -13.03 -17.46 20.61
C LEU A 57 -12.79 -18.96 20.88
N ALA A 58 -13.63 -19.59 21.70
CA ALA A 58 -13.56 -21.03 22.00
C ALA A 58 -14.06 -21.89 20.82
N GLU A 59 -15.13 -21.48 20.15
CA GLU A 59 -15.66 -22.17 18.96
C GLU A 59 -14.66 -22.18 17.80
N ALA A 60 -13.92 -21.09 17.62
CA ALA A 60 -12.83 -21.01 16.63
C ALA A 60 -11.66 -21.98 16.90
N LEU A 61 -11.44 -22.35 18.17
CA LEU A 61 -10.36 -23.25 18.58
C LEU A 61 -10.77 -24.74 18.57
N GLU A 62 -12.06 -25.05 18.69
CA GLU A 62 -12.57 -26.43 18.79
C GLU A 62 -12.90 -27.09 17.43
N GLY A 63 -12.99 -26.33 16.34
CA GLY A 63 -13.36 -26.84 15.00
C GLY A 63 -12.35 -27.74 14.28
N GLY A 64 -11.25 -28.13 14.94
CA GLY A 64 -10.16 -28.90 14.34
C GLY A 64 -10.28 -30.42 14.49
N SER A 65 -11.21 -31.07 13.77
CA SER A 65 -11.04 -32.45 13.25
C SER A 65 -12.37 -33.04 12.71
N ASP A 66 -12.59 -33.00 11.40
CA ASP A 66 -13.12 -34.17 10.66
C ASP A 66 -12.96 -34.00 9.13
N GLU A 67 -12.44 -35.05 8.48
CA GLU A 67 -12.31 -35.14 7.03
C GLU A 67 -13.68 -35.35 6.38
N SER A 68 -14.26 -34.29 5.80
CA SER A 68 -15.08 -34.28 4.58
C SER A 68 -16.00 -33.07 4.60
N LEU A 69 -15.97 -32.31 3.50
CA LEU A 69 -16.65 -31.03 3.22
C LEU A 69 -15.82 -29.79 3.58
N VAL A 70 -14.94 -29.43 2.64
CA VAL A 70 -14.53 -28.06 2.26
C VAL A 70 -14.84 -26.97 3.29
N SER A 71 -13.85 -26.66 4.14
CA SER A 71 -13.44 -25.30 4.51
C SER A 71 -12.18 -25.35 5.36
N PRO A 72 -11.08 -24.78 4.85
CA PRO A 72 -10.29 -23.90 5.71
C PRO A 72 -9.82 -22.63 4.97
N GLY A 73 -10.03 -21.48 5.62
CA GLY A 73 -9.52 -20.17 5.18
C GLY A 73 -10.59 -19.31 4.51
N LEU A 74 -10.86 -18.13 5.08
CA LEU A 74 -11.58 -17.04 4.42
C LEU A 74 -10.88 -16.70 3.10
N GLY A 75 -11.35 -17.29 2.01
CA GLY A 75 -10.88 -17.06 0.65
C GLY A 75 -12.00 -16.43 -0.18
N LEU A 76 -11.63 -15.55 -1.10
CA LEU A 76 -12.54 -15.07 -2.13
C LEU A 76 -13.23 -16.25 -2.84
N PRO A 77 -14.44 -16.07 -3.37
CA PRO A 77 -15.08 -17.06 -4.22
C PRO A 77 -14.08 -17.62 -5.25
N ILE A 78 -14.05 -18.94 -5.44
CA ILE A 78 -13.12 -19.61 -6.38
C ILE A 78 -13.20 -18.97 -7.78
N GLU A 79 -14.39 -18.53 -8.19
CA GLU A 79 -14.58 -17.81 -9.44
C GLU A 79 -13.73 -16.52 -9.51
N ASP A 80 -13.71 -15.71 -8.45
CA ASP A 80 -12.92 -14.47 -8.37
C ASP A 80 -11.43 -14.76 -8.41
N VAL A 81 -10.97 -15.79 -7.68
CA VAL A 81 -9.57 -16.24 -7.72
C VAL A 81 -9.17 -16.69 -9.13
N THR A 82 -10.02 -17.47 -9.81
CA THR A 82 -9.72 -17.93 -11.18
C THR A 82 -9.71 -16.80 -12.20
N VAL A 83 -10.60 -15.81 -12.06
CA VAL A 83 -10.63 -14.61 -12.88
C VAL A 83 -9.35 -13.80 -12.66
N GLN A 84 -8.97 -13.61 -11.40
CA GLN A 84 -7.76 -12.87 -11.05
C GLN A 84 -6.50 -13.56 -11.57
N ARG A 85 -6.33 -14.86 -11.33
CA ARG A 85 -5.20 -15.63 -11.86
C ARG A 85 -5.12 -15.53 -13.39
N ARG A 86 -6.24 -15.65 -14.10
CA ARG A 86 -6.28 -15.49 -15.57
C ARG A 86 -5.83 -14.10 -16.03
N ARG A 87 -6.26 -13.05 -15.33
CA ARG A 87 -5.84 -11.66 -15.59
C ARG A 87 -4.33 -11.51 -15.42
N LEU A 88 -3.79 -11.94 -14.28
CA LEU A 88 -2.36 -11.86 -13.99
C LEU A 88 -1.54 -12.63 -15.02
N PHE A 89 -1.99 -13.83 -15.40
CA PHE A 89 -1.38 -14.62 -16.46
C PHE A 89 -1.27 -13.88 -17.80
N ALA A 90 -2.32 -13.17 -18.20
CA ALA A 90 -2.31 -12.39 -19.44
C ALA A 90 -1.37 -11.18 -19.37
N LEU A 91 -1.10 -10.64 -18.18
CA LEU A 91 -0.22 -9.51 -17.96
C LEU A 91 1.26 -9.89 -17.83
N GLY A 92 1.57 -11.10 -17.32
CA GLY A 92 2.93 -11.56 -17.09
C GLY A 92 3.93 -11.30 -18.24
N PRO A 93 3.58 -11.59 -19.52
CA PRO A 93 4.48 -11.33 -20.66
C PRO A 93 4.83 -9.85 -20.91
N ARG A 94 4.20 -8.91 -20.20
CA ARG A 94 4.54 -7.47 -20.25
C ARG A 94 5.69 -7.10 -19.32
N LEU A 95 6.01 -7.93 -18.32
CA LEU A 95 7.24 -7.79 -17.55
C LEU A 95 8.39 -8.28 -18.45
N ARG A 96 9.15 -7.34 -19.01
CA ARG A 96 10.21 -7.66 -19.99
C ARG A 96 11.62 -7.35 -19.51
N ALA A 97 11.73 -6.62 -18.39
CA ALA A 97 13.03 -6.32 -17.78
C ALA A 97 13.66 -7.52 -17.10
N PHE A 98 12.84 -8.52 -16.74
CA PHE A 98 13.24 -9.72 -16.03
C PHE A 98 12.65 -10.96 -16.70
N ASP A 99 13.43 -12.02 -16.73
CA ASP A 99 12.94 -13.37 -17.00
C ASP A 99 12.33 -13.98 -15.72
N LEU A 100 11.55 -15.05 -15.85
CA LEU A 100 10.86 -15.68 -14.71
C LEU A 100 11.80 -16.28 -13.67
N ASP A 101 13.07 -16.52 -14.00
CA ASP A 101 14.09 -16.97 -13.06
C ASP A 101 14.44 -15.88 -12.02
N ALA A 102 14.04 -14.63 -12.25
CA ALA A 102 14.14 -13.54 -11.29
C ALA A 102 13.31 -13.77 -10.02
N PHE A 103 12.27 -14.61 -10.10
CA PHE A 103 11.45 -15.03 -8.96
C PHE A 103 11.96 -16.33 -8.31
N GLY A 104 13.18 -16.77 -8.64
CA GLY A 104 13.77 -17.97 -8.06
C GLY A 104 13.33 -19.29 -8.72
N PRO A 105 13.54 -20.42 -8.03
CA PRO A 105 13.22 -21.75 -8.55
C PRO A 105 11.70 -21.93 -8.71
N SER A 106 11.28 -22.96 -9.46
CA SER A 106 9.87 -23.34 -9.51
C SER A 106 9.37 -23.73 -8.12
N THR A 107 8.17 -23.29 -7.76
CA THR A 107 7.49 -23.67 -6.53
C THR A 107 6.54 -24.85 -6.78
N GLU A 108 5.76 -25.24 -5.76
CA GLU A 108 4.74 -26.28 -5.92
C GLU A 108 3.63 -25.86 -6.90
N ASP A 109 3.28 -24.57 -6.91
CA ASP A 109 2.42 -23.98 -7.92
C ASP A 109 3.24 -23.62 -9.18
N PRO A 110 3.09 -24.37 -10.30
CA PRO A 110 3.86 -24.13 -11.52
C PRO A 110 3.60 -22.75 -12.14
N ASP A 111 2.49 -22.12 -11.75
CA ASP A 111 2.00 -20.86 -12.27
C ASP A 111 2.50 -19.65 -11.45
N ALA A 112 2.98 -19.86 -10.22
CA ALA A 112 3.27 -18.79 -9.25
C ALA A 112 4.18 -17.69 -9.80
N ARG A 113 5.25 -18.06 -10.52
CA ARG A 113 6.18 -17.07 -11.10
C ARG A 113 5.57 -16.24 -12.23
N PHE A 114 4.66 -16.82 -13.01
CA PHE A 114 3.92 -16.08 -14.04
C PHE A 114 2.93 -15.12 -13.39
N LEU A 115 2.28 -15.55 -12.31
CA LEU A 115 1.38 -14.71 -11.53
C LEU A 115 2.12 -13.55 -10.87
N ALA A 116 3.31 -13.79 -10.32
CA ALA A 116 4.15 -12.75 -9.73
C ALA A 116 4.56 -11.68 -10.76
N ALA A 117 4.98 -12.10 -11.95
CA ALA A 117 5.25 -11.17 -13.05
C ALA A 117 4.01 -10.37 -13.47
N GLY A 118 2.85 -11.03 -13.52
CA GLY A 118 1.57 -10.40 -13.81
C GLY A 118 1.14 -9.39 -12.75
N ALA A 119 1.35 -9.73 -11.47
CA ALA A 119 0.98 -8.89 -10.32
C ALA A 119 1.75 -7.58 -10.31
N LEU A 120 3.05 -7.60 -10.61
CA LEU A 120 3.83 -6.36 -10.75
C LEU A 120 3.29 -5.44 -11.86
N VAL A 121 2.90 -6.00 -13.02
CA VAL A 121 2.35 -5.19 -14.11
C VAL A 121 0.95 -4.67 -13.77
N ASP A 122 0.15 -5.50 -13.10
CA ASP A 122 -1.19 -5.14 -12.66
C ASP A 122 -1.15 -3.98 -11.65
N ARG A 123 -0.38 -4.15 -10.58
CA ARG A 123 -0.24 -3.17 -9.51
C ARG A 123 0.40 -1.87 -9.98
N ALA A 124 1.33 -1.92 -10.93
CA ALA A 124 1.90 -0.71 -11.50
C ALA A 124 0.83 0.20 -12.13
N SER A 125 -0.22 -0.38 -12.74
CA SER A 125 -1.32 0.40 -13.30
C SER A 125 -2.23 0.94 -12.19
N VAL A 126 -2.58 0.10 -11.21
CA VAL A 126 -3.43 0.48 -10.06
C VAL A 126 -2.80 1.60 -9.23
N LEU A 127 -1.54 1.45 -8.83
CA LEU A 127 -0.81 2.45 -8.05
C LEU A 127 -0.64 3.78 -8.80
N THR A 128 -0.60 3.75 -10.14
CA THR A 128 -0.58 4.99 -10.94
C THR A 128 -1.90 5.73 -10.84
N GLU A 129 -3.02 5.00 -10.88
CA GLU A 129 -4.37 5.57 -10.71
C GLU A 129 -4.58 6.07 -9.27
N GLU A 130 -4.14 5.30 -8.27
CA GLU A 130 -4.21 5.67 -6.85
C GLU A 130 -3.37 6.91 -6.54
N LEU A 131 -2.16 7.05 -7.09
CA LEU A 131 -1.38 8.29 -6.96
C LEU A 131 -2.05 9.49 -7.61
N LEU A 132 -2.75 9.30 -8.74
CA LEU A 132 -3.53 10.38 -9.34
C LEU A 132 -4.70 10.79 -8.44
N MET A 133 -5.36 9.83 -7.77
CA MET A 133 -6.40 10.11 -6.79
C MET A 133 -5.83 10.85 -5.58
N ASP A 134 -4.69 10.42 -5.02
CA ASP A 134 -4.02 11.12 -3.91
C ASP A 134 -3.70 12.57 -4.25
N ILE A 135 -3.19 12.82 -5.47
CA ILE A 135 -2.92 14.18 -5.95
C ILE A 135 -4.21 15.00 -6.01
N MET A 136 -5.30 14.44 -6.53
CA MET A 136 -6.58 15.14 -6.62
C MET A 136 -7.13 15.48 -5.24
N THR A 137 -7.11 14.53 -4.30
CA THR A 137 -7.55 14.74 -2.91
C THR A 137 -6.76 15.88 -2.27
N LEU A 138 -5.42 15.84 -2.34
CA LEU A 138 -4.58 16.89 -1.75
C LEU A 138 -4.78 18.26 -2.41
N ASP A 139 -4.96 18.32 -3.74
CA ASP A 139 -5.16 19.58 -4.48
C ASP A 139 -6.53 20.20 -4.14
N GLU A 140 -7.60 19.39 -4.09
CA GLU A 140 -8.95 19.82 -3.72
C GLU A 140 -9.03 20.30 -2.26
N GLU A 141 -8.44 19.55 -1.33
CA GLU A 141 -8.42 19.92 0.08
C GLU A 141 -7.60 21.19 0.30
N ALA A 142 -6.41 21.32 -0.32
CA ALA A 142 -5.59 22.52 -0.22
C ALA A 142 -6.28 23.77 -0.80
N GLU A 143 -7.06 23.64 -1.88
CA GLU A 143 -7.85 24.75 -2.45
C GLU A 143 -9.00 25.20 -1.54
N SER A 144 -9.49 24.32 -0.66
CA SER A 144 -10.59 24.60 0.27
C SER A 144 -10.18 25.44 1.49
N LEU A 145 -8.86 25.57 1.73
CA LEU A 145 -8.30 26.23 2.91
C LEU A 145 -8.17 27.75 2.73
N ASP A 146 -8.12 28.45 3.87
CA ASP A 146 -7.71 29.86 3.89
C ASP A 146 -6.23 29.98 3.51
N LYS A 147 -5.85 31.07 2.83
CA LYS A 147 -4.49 31.30 2.28
C LYS A 147 -3.34 31.23 3.30
N ASP A 148 -3.65 31.32 4.60
CA ASP A 148 -2.66 31.24 5.68
C ASP A 148 -2.33 29.79 6.08
N GLU A 149 -3.06 28.78 5.55
CA GLU A 149 -2.87 27.33 5.76
C GLU A 149 -2.23 26.65 4.53
N SER A 150 -1.28 27.33 3.88
CA SER A 150 -0.68 26.94 2.59
C SER A 150 0.23 25.68 2.62
N ASN A 151 0.22 24.89 3.68
CA ASN A 151 1.09 23.72 3.85
C ASN A 151 0.30 22.46 4.17
N TRP A 152 -0.76 22.21 3.42
CA TRP A 152 -1.56 20.99 3.52
C TRP A 152 -0.77 19.78 3.00
N THR A 153 -0.72 18.72 3.80
CA THR A 153 0.01 17.50 3.45
C THR A 153 -0.78 16.25 3.80
N ALA A 154 -0.21 15.08 3.52
CA ALA A 154 -0.79 13.80 3.88
C ALA A 154 -1.03 13.56 5.38
N ASP A 155 -0.50 14.42 6.27
CA ASP A 155 -0.84 14.35 7.70
C ASP A 155 -2.22 14.96 8.01
N ASP A 156 -2.68 15.87 7.15
CA ASP A 156 -3.96 16.57 7.31
C ASP A 156 -5.10 15.90 6.52
N SER A 157 -4.77 15.04 5.55
CA SER A 157 -5.71 14.31 4.71
C SER A 157 -6.04 12.92 5.23
N GLU A 158 -7.30 12.53 5.14
CA GLU A 158 -7.75 11.14 5.32
C GLU A 158 -8.02 10.49 3.95
N GLY A 159 -8.01 9.15 3.90
CA GLY A 159 -8.41 8.42 2.68
C GLY A 159 -7.42 8.45 1.53
N LEU A 160 -6.15 8.79 1.80
CA LEU A 160 -5.06 8.62 0.83
C LEU A 160 -4.71 7.13 0.65
N PHE A 161 -4.23 6.79 -0.54
CA PHE A 161 -3.86 5.44 -0.96
C PHE A 161 -2.34 5.25 -0.90
N VAL A 162 -1.61 5.61 -1.96
CA VAL A 162 -0.17 5.33 -2.07
C VAL A 162 0.64 6.16 -1.09
N LEU A 163 0.21 7.39 -0.81
CA LEU A 163 0.85 8.23 0.21
C LEU A 163 0.64 7.68 1.63
N HIS A 164 -0.40 6.88 1.87
CA HIS A 164 -0.61 6.21 3.15
C HIS A 164 0.43 5.11 3.40
N ASP A 165 0.80 4.38 2.34
CA ASP A 165 1.78 3.28 2.35
C ASP A 165 3.25 3.76 2.42
N LEU A 166 3.49 5.06 2.24
CA LEU A 166 4.80 5.65 2.43
C LEU A 166 5.17 5.74 3.92
N PRO A 167 6.48 5.90 4.25
CA PRO A 167 6.92 6.03 5.63
C PRO A 167 6.14 7.09 6.42
N VAL A 168 5.39 6.64 7.43
CA VAL A 168 4.41 7.46 8.17
C VAL A 168 5.03 8.72 8.77
N ARG A 169 6.25 8.59 9.28
CA ARG A 169 7.00 9.67 9.93
C ARG A 169 7.25 10.91 9.07
N TYR A 170 7.19 10.79 7.74
CA TYR A 170 7.41 11.90 6.81
C TYR A 170 6.10 12.39 6.16
N ARG A 171 4.92 12.00 6.66
CA ARG A 171 3.62 12.45 6.09
C ARG A 171 3.44 13.97 6.07
N HIS A 172 4.00 14.69 7.04
CA HIS A 172 4.12 16.16 7.04
C HIS A 172 4.97 16.74 5.90
N HIS A 173 5.66 15.93 5.09
CA HIS A 173 6.36 16.36 3.87
C HIS A 173 5.64 15.96 2.58
N TYR A 174 4.59 15.12 2.66
CA TYR A 174 3.89 14.62 1.48
C TYR A 174 2.80 15.60 1.05
N ASP A 175 3.24 16.72 0.46
CA ASP A 175 2.36 17.70 -0.15
C ASP A 175 1.97 17.31 -1.60
N VAL A 176 1.13 18.15 -2.23
CA VAL A 176 0.73 17.98 -3.63
C VAL A 176 1.95 17.91 -4.58
N GLY A 177 2.99 18.70 -4.30
CA GLY A 177 4.21 18.75 -5.12
C GLY A 177 5.02 17.46 -5.03
N PHE A 178 5.17 16.93 -3.83
CA PHE A 178 5.75 15.63 -3.52
C PHE A 178 4.99 14.53 -4.25
N ALA A 179 3.66 14.50 -4.14
CA ALA A 179 2.83 13.49 -4.78
C ALA A 179 2.98 13.52 -6.32
N LYS A 180 2.96 14.72 -6.93
CA LYS A 180 3.21 14.90 -8.38
C LYS A 180 4.60 14.41 -8.79
N ARG A 181 5.64 14.69 -8.00
CA ARG A 181 7.00 14.17 -8.23
C ARG A 181 7.08 12.66 -8.04
N PHE A 182 6.43 12.12 -7.03
CA PHE A 182 6.41 10.68 -6.74
C PHE A 182 5.71 9.89 -7.84
N LEU A 183 4.62 10.42 -8.42
CA LEU A 183 3.99 9.87 -9.62
C LEU A 183 4.95 9.80 -10.81
N VAL A 184 5.78 10.83 -11.02
CA VAL A 184 6.78 10.79 -12.10
C VAL A 184 7.86 9.76 -11.82
N ALA A 185 8.35 9.69 -10.57
CA ALA A 185 9.36 8.70 -10.17
C ALA A 185 8.83 7.25 -10.32
N SER A 186 7.58 6.99 -9.89
CA SER A 186 6.95 5.69 -10.02
C SER A 186 6.73 5.31 -11.49
N ALA A 187 6.21 6.22 -12.31
CA ALA A 187 6.03 6.00 -13.75
C ALA A 187 7.36 5.64 -14.46
N VAL A 188 8.45 6.29 -14.07
CA VAL A 188 9.80 5.98 -14.58
C VAL A 188 10.19 4.55 -14.23
N VAL A 189 10.07 4.12 -12.97
CA VAL A 189 10.39 2.75 -12.52
C VAL A 189 9.49 1.72 -13.19
N TYR A 190 8.19 1.97 -13.24
CA TYR A 190 7.20 1.04 -13.79
C TYR A 190 7.39 0.87 -15.30
N SER A 191 7.76 1.94 -16.02
CA SER A 191 8.11 1.84 -17.43
C SER A 191 9.33 0.96 -17.67
N ARG A 192 10.36 1.03 -16.79
CA ARG A 192 11.58 0.22 -16.89
C ARG A 192 11.29 -1.26 -16.67
N LEU A 193 10.31 -1.65 -15.84
CA LEU A 193 9.91 -3.06 -15.66
C LEU A 193 9.40 -3.70 -16.97
N THR A 194 8.84 -2.90 -17.87
CA THR A 194 8.28 -3.36 -19.15
C THR A 194 9.24 -3.25 -20.34
N SER A 195 10.46 -2.77 -20.12
CA SER A 195 11.44 -2.48 -21.18
C SER A 195 12.83 -3.00 -20.80
N PRO A 196 13.44 -3.93 -21.57
CA PRO A 196 14.81 -4.36 -21.33
C PRO A 196 15.82 -3.33 -21.88
N PRO A 197 17.03 -3.23 -21.28
CA PRO A 197 17.48 -3.91 -20.06
C PRO A 197 16.93 -3.27 -18.78
N TRP A 198 16.88 -4.04 -17.69
CA TRP A 198 16.57 -3.48 -16.36
C TRP A 198 17.60 -2.42 -15.96
N VAL A 199 17.10 -1.28 -15.49
CA VAL A 199 17.90 -0.21 -14.86
C VAL A 199 17.35 -0.04 -13.44
N PRO A 200 18.14 -0.37 -12.41
CA PRO A 200 17.71 -0.24 -11.01
C PRO A 200 17.31 1.20 -10.63
N PRO A 201 16.56 1.37 -9.53
CA PRO A 201 16.25 2.68 -8.96
C PRO A 201 17.49 3.57 -8.79
N ALA A 202 17.39 4.81 -9.28
CA ALA A 202 18.45 5.79 -9.26
C ALA A 202 18.35 6.80 -8.11
N SER A 203 17.25 6.76 -7.35
CA SER A 203 16.98 7.64 -6.20
C SER A 203 16.19 6.91 -5.12
N THR A 204 16.06 7.52 -3.94
CA THR A 204 15.26 6.98 -2.83
C THR A 204 13.78 6.91 -3.20
N ALA A 205 13.25 7.93 -3.89
CA ALA A 205 11.87 7.95 -4.37
C ALA A 205 11.60 6.80 -5.36
N GLU A 206 12.51 6.55 -6.31
CA GLU A 206 12.38 5.41 -7.23
C GLU A 206 12.42 4.06 -6.47
N SER A 207 13.24 3.97 -5.41
CA SER A 207 13.33 2.75 -4.59
C SER A 207 12.06 2.51 -3.77
N LEU A 208 11.50 3.57 -3.17
CA LEU A 208 10.21 3.51 -2.47
C LEU A 208 9.07 3.11 -3.41
N ALA A 209 9.02 3.68 -4.63
CA ALA A 209 8.01 3.32 -5.62
C ALA A 209 8.07 1.84 -6.03
N LEU A 210 9.29 1.27 -6.14
CA LEU A 210 9.48 -0.16 -6.39
C LEU A 210 9.07 -1.01 -5.19
N HIS A 211 9.39 -0.57 -3.97
CA HIS A 211 9.01 -1.28 -2.75
C HIS A 211 7.49 -1.36 -2.58
N ILE A 212 6.79 -0.22 -2.66
CA ILE A 212 5.32 -0.19 -2.58
C ILE A 212 4.69 -1.09 -3.64
N LEU A 213 5.23 -1.06 -4.87
CA LEU A 213 4.78 -1.95 -5.94
C LEU A 213 4.91 -3.43 -5.57
N ILE A 214 6.04 -3.81 -4.98
CA ILE A 214 6.33 -5.19 -4.59
C ILE A 214 5.40 -5.63 -3.46
N GLU A 215 5.22 -4.82 -2.41
CA GLU A 215 4.30 -5.18 -1.31
C GLU A 215 2.87 -5.31 -1.80
N ASN A 216 2.38 -4.35 -2.60
CA ASN A 216 1.06 -4.44 -3.22
C ASN A 216 0.91 -5.67 -4.13
N ALA A 217 1.98 -6.11 -4.80
CA ALA A 217 1.96 -7.31 -5.62
C ALA A 217 1.93 -8.58 -4.77
N LYS A 218 2.65 -8.63 -3.65
CA LYS A 218 2.59 -9.74 -2.69
C LYS A 218 1.19 -9.89 -2.12
N ASP A 219 0.59 -8.79 -1.67
CA ASP A 219 -0.76 -8.76 -1.12
C ASP A 219 -1.81 -9.21 -2.13
N LEU A 220 -1.66 -8.80 -3.39
CA LEU A 220 -2.53 -9.25 -4.48
C LEU A 220 -2.47 -10.77 -4.67
N LEU A 221 -1.27 -11.36 -4.61
CA LEU A 221 -1.07 -12.77 -4.85
C LEU A 221 -1.63 -13.63 -3.73
N VAL A 222 -1.38 -13.23 -2.48
CA VAL A 222 -1.89 -13.93 -1.30
C VAL A 222 -3.40 -13.78 -1.22
N SER A 223 -3.90 -12.54 -1.23
CA SER A 223 -5.30 -12.25 -0.93
C SER A 223 -6.25 -12.55 -2.09
N PHE A 224 -5.79 -12.36 -3.34
CA PHE A 224 -6.68 -12.43 -4.51
C PHE A 224 -6.32 -13.52 -5.53
N ALA A 225 -5.07 -14.02 -5.55
CA ALA A 225 -4.67 -15.10 -6.45
C ALA A 225 -4.47 -16.45 -5.75
N ALA A 226 -4.68 -16.49 -4.42
CA ALA A 226 -4.52 -17.66 -3.56
C ALA A 226 -3.17 -18.38 -3.77
N VAL A 227 -2.09 -17.60 -3.93
CA VAL A 227 -0.73 -18.13 -3.93
C VAL A 227 -0.27 -18.27 -2.48
N ASP A 228 0.43 -19.35 -2.19
CA ASP A 228 0.92 -19.61 -0.84
C ASP A 228 1.84 -18.46 -0.34
N PRO A 229 1.61 -17.93 0.88
CA PRO A 229 2.42 -16.82 1.41
C PRO A 229 3.92 -17.10 1.54
N ASP A 230 4.31 -18.35 1.83
CA ASP A 230 5.72 -18.73 1.94
C ASP A 230 6.36 -18.73 0.54
N ASP A 231 5.63 -19.21 -0.47
CA ASP A 231 6.05 -19.14 -1.87
C ASP A 231 6.20 -17.67 -2.33
N VAL A 232 5.23 -16.80 -2.03
CA VAL A 232 5.29 -15.37 -2.34
C VAL A 232 6.51 -14.73 -1.69
N THR A 233 6.73 -14.97 -0.40
CA THR A 233 7.87 -14.44 0.35
C THR A 233 9.19 -14.89 -0.26
N ALA A 234 9.34 -16.18 -0.57
CA ALA A 234 10.55 -16.73 -1.17
C ALA A 234 10.82 -16.17 -2.57
N MET A 235 9.79 -16.06 -3.42
CA MET A 235 9.91 -15.52 -4.77
C MET A 235 10.36 -14.06 -4.76
N PHE A 236 9.72 -13.23 -3.94
CA PHE A 236 10.03 -11.81 -3.90
C PHE A 236 11.34 -11.50 -3.19
N ALA A 237 11.79 -12.30 -2.23
CA ALA A 237 13.13 -12.18 -1.69
C ALA A 237 14.21 -12.33 -2.78
N VAL A 238 14.03 -13.26 -3.73
CA VAL A 238 14.95 -13.39 -4.87
C VAL A 238 14.81 -12.21 -5.83
N PHE A 239 13.57 -11.79 -6.13
CA PHE A 239 13.32 -10.68 -7.05
C PHE A 239 13.92 -9.36 -6.54
N GLU A 240 13.66 -9.01 -5.29
CA GLU A 240 14.17 -7.80 -4.63
C GLU A 240 15.70 -7.73 -4.67
N SER A 241 16.39 -8.85 -4.38
CA SER A 241 17.85 -8.92 -4.43
C SER A 241 18.45 -8.61 -5.81
N ARG A 242 17.66 -8.75 -6.88
CA ARG A 242 18.04 -8.43 -8.27
C ARG A 242 17.53 -7.06 -8.72
N ALA A 243 16.36 -6.65 -8.23
CA ALA A 243 15.68 -5.43 -8.66
C ALA A 243 16.25 -4.18 -7.97
N HIS A 244 16.56 -4.27 -6.68
CA HIS A 244 17.16 -3.20 -5.89
C HIS A 244 18.69 -3.24 -5.94
N SER A 245 19.31 -2.12 -6.31
CA SER A 245 20.75 -1.91 -6.11
C SER A 245 21.08 -1.37 -4.71
N ARG A 246 20.11 -0.73 -4.05
CA ARG A 246 20.17 -0.17 -2.70
C ARG A 246 18.94 -0.57 -1.90
N HIS A 247 19.12 -0.77 -0.60
CA HIS A 247 18.06 -1.13 0.34
C HIS A 247 17.89 -0.06 1.44
N ASP A 248 18.46 1.13 1.23
CA ASP A 248 18.47 2.20 2.24
C ASP A 248 17.05 2.73 2.51
N TYR A 249 16.14 2.62 1.55
CA TYR A 249 14.72 2.96 1.71
C TYR A 249 14.05 2.14 2.83
N ALA A 250 14.49 0.90 3.08
CA ALA A 250 13.90 0.04 4.10
C ALA A 250 14.14 0.60 5.52
N TRP A 251 15.22 1.37 5.71
CA TRP A 251 15.47 2.06 6.98
C TRP A 251 14.39 3.08 7.30
N LEU A 252 13.75 3.68 6.29
CA LEU A 252 12.70 4.69 6.50
C LEU A 252 11.44 4.12 7.17
N TYR A 253 11.25 2.79 7.12
CA TYR A 253 10.12 2.10 7.72
C TYR A 253 10.40 1.52 9.12
N LEU A 254 11.62 1.68 9.66
CA LEU A 254 11.95 1.14 10.98
C LEU A 254 11.24 1.93 12.10
N GLU A 255 10.36 1.25 12.84
CA GLU A 255 9.64 1.80 14.00
C GLU A 255 10.59 2.36 15.08
N ASP A 256 11.79 1.79 15.23
CA ASP A 256 12.81 2.26 16.17
C ASP A 256 13.25 3.71 15.88
N LEU A 257 13.10 4.19 14.63
CA LEU A 257 13.36 5.58 14.29
C LEU A 257 12.25 6.52 14.79
N ASP A 258 11.01 6.05 14.94
CA ASP A 258 9.87 6.86 15.42
C ASP A 258 9.99 7.26 16.88
N ALA A 259 10.72 6.46 17.66
CA ALA A 259 11.08 6.78 19.03
C ALA A 259 12.45 7.49 19.17
N ALA A 260 13.21 7.63 18.08
CA ALA A 260 14.55 8.20 18.11
C ALA A 260 14.53 9.74 18.20
N ASP A 261 15.45 10.32 18.97
CA ASP A 261 15.65 11.77 18.99
C ASP A 261 16.20 12.22 17.62
N PRO A 262 15.53 13.16 16.90
CA PRO A 262 16.01 13.65 15.61
C PRO A 262 17.38 14.32 15.66
N ASN A 263 17.86 14.71 16.85
CA ASN A 263 19.21 15.25 17.05
C ASN A 263 20.25 14.18 17.40
N ASP A 264 19.86 12.92 17.60
CA ASP A 264 20.77 11.82 17.86
C ASP A 264 21.23 11.17 16.55
N SER A 265 22.37 11.65 16.03
CA SER A 265 23.00 11.09 14.83
C SER A 265 23.43 9.62 14.97
N SER A 266 23.39 9.02 16.17
CA SER A 266 23.65 7.59 16.36
C SER A 266 22.42 6.71 16.09
N ALA A 267 21.22 7.27 16.18
CA ALA A 267 19.98 6.60 15.81
C ALA A 267 19.75 6.58 14.29
N ASP A 268 20.43 7.46 13.55
CA ASP A 268 20.34 7.57 12.09
C ASP A 268 21.72 7.69 11.41
N PRO A 269 22.40 6.55 11.24
CA PRO A 269 23.71 6.52 10.61
C PRO A 269 23.67 6.88 9.11
N LEU A 270 22.49 6.97 8.50
CA LEU A 270 22.30 7.29 7.07
C LEU A 270 21.88 8.76 6.83
N GLY A 271 21.59 9.52 7.89
CA GLY A 271 21.26 10.94 7.83
C GLY A 271 19.83 11.25 7.38
N PHE A 272 18.94 10.25 7.33
CA PHE A 272 17.54 10.40 6.93
C PHE A 272 16.66 11.20 7.92
N LEU A 273 16.96 11.22 9.21
CA LEU A 273 16.24 11.98 10.25
C LEU A 273 16.31 13.49 10.03
N SER A 274 17.39 13.96 9.39
CA SER A 274 17.61 15.38 9.11
C SER A 274 17.23 15.79 7.68
N GLN A 275 16.84 14.83 6.84
CA GLN A 275 16.59 15.05 5.42
C GLN A 275 15.12 15.35 5.15
N ASP A 276 14.89 16.46 4.46
CA ASP A 276 13.62 16.76 3.81
C ASP A 276 13.28 15.65 2.81
N ALA A 277 12.06 15.11 2.85
CA ALA A 277 11.62 14.06 1.93
C ALA A 277 11.70 14.49 0.46
N HIS A 278 11.66 15.80 0.17
CA HIS A 278 11.91 16.31 -1.18
C HIS A 278 13.32 15.97 -1.71
N SER A 279 14.30 15.71 -0.85
CA SER A 279 15.63 15.25 -1.26
C SER A 279 15.65 13.83 -1.84
N TRP A 280 14.58 13.03 -1.63
CA TRP A 280 14.51 11.64 -2.11
C TRP A 280 14.44 11.53 -3.63
N PHE A 281 14.09 12.61 -4.33
CA PHE A 281 14.05 12.65 -5.79
C PHE A 281 15.44 12.85 -6.41
N ALA A 282 16.42 13.31 -5.62
CA ALA A 282 17.79 13.49 -6.08
C ALA A 282 18.43 12.14 -6.43
N PRO A 283 19.15 12.03 -7.55
CA PRO A 283 19.88 10.82 -7.89
C PRO A 283 20.97 10.48 -6.88
N TYR A 284 21.22 9.19 -6.67
CA TYR A 284 22.33 8.76 -5.82
C TYR A 284 23.68 9.22 -6.38
N PRO A 285 24.66 9.57 -5.52
CA PRO A 285 25.94 10.15 -5.94
C PRO A 285 26.75 9.29 -6.94
N GLU A 286 26.62 7.97 -6.89
CA GLU A 286 27.32 7.04 -7.76
C GLU A 286 26.64 6.80 -9.12
N VAL A 287 25.40 7.26 -9.31
CA VAL A 287 24.71 7.14 -10.60
C VAL A 287 25.33 8.12 -11.59
N ARG A 288 26.04 7.57 -12.58
CA ARG A 288 26.69 8.37 -13.62
C ARG A 288 25.67 8.78 -14.68
N ASN A 289 25.51 10.09 -14.88
CA ASN A 289 24.60 10.68 -15.87
C ASN A 289 23.15 10.17 -15.73
N PRO A 290 22.49 10.46 -14.59
CA PRO A 290 21.13 9.99 -14.35
C PRO A 290 20.19 10.60 -15.38
N ALA A 291 19.41 9.75 -16.06
CA ALA A 291 18.33 10.19 -16.95
C ALA A 291 17.13 10.63 -16.09
N VAL A 292 17.25 11.80 -15.46
CA VAL A 292 16.24 12.35 -14.56
C VAL A 292 15.19 13.09 -15.38
N HIS A 293 13.91 12.85 -15.08
CA HIS A 293 12.83 13.62 -15.67
C HIS A 293 12.92 15.09 -15.22
N PRO A 294 12.77 16.10 -16.11
CA PRO A 294 12.94 17.51 -15.73
C PRO A 294 12.11 17.96 -14.53
N TYR A 295 10.92 17.39 -14.34
CA TYR A 295 10.02 17.68 -13.21
C TYR A 295 10.55 17.22 -11.84
N LEU A 296 11.50 16.28 -11.81
CA LEU A 296 12.14 15.78 -10.59
C LEU A 296 13.37 16.58 -10.20
N MET A 297 13.83 17.48 -11.07
CA MET A 297 14.91 18.39 -10.73
C MET A 297 14.33 19.47 -9.83
N ASP A 298 15.05 19.83 -8.77
CA ASP A 298 14.73 21.05 -8.05
C ASP A 298 14.94 22.23 -8.98
N ASP A 299 13.94 23.10 -9.06
CA ASP A 299 14.12 24.44 -9.59
C ASP A 299 15.08 25.14 -8.62
N GLU A 300 16.38 25.15 -8.91
CA GLU A 300 17.28 26.15 -8.33
C GLU A 300 16.78 27.52 -8.79
N GLY A 301 15.86 28.10 -8.01
CA GLY A 301 15.40 29.49 -8.07
C GLY A 301 16.03 30.33 -6.97
#